data_AF-A0A5N4DFV4-F1
#
_entry.id   AF-A0A5N4DFV4-F1
#
_cell.length_a   1.000
_cell.length_b   1.000
_cell.length_c   1.000
_cell.angle_alpha   90.00
_cell.angle_beta   90.00
_cell.angle_gamma   90.00
#
_symmetry.space_group_name_H-M   'P 1'
#
loop_
_entity.id
_entity.type
_entity.pdbx_description
1 polymer ?
#
loop_
_entity_poly.entity_id
_entity_poly.type
_entity_poly.pdbx_seq_one_letter_code
_entity_poly.pdbx_strand_id
1 'polypeptide(L)'
;MFIQKLHQCCVLFDFVSDPLSDLEFKEVKQTGLREIAEYFTHSCDVVTKAIYPEAITMFSVNLFQTLPPSWNPTGAELVAYCLVQFPEKESSLTELVIVGLLKFWPNTHSPKEGMLLNELEEILDATEHSESIKVMEPLFCQLAKNSKSHWNKTICGLTYNVLKLFMEMIQKLFHDCTQEYKAEKQKDRF
;
A
#
# COMPACT_ATOMS: atom_id res chain seq x y z
N MET A 1 21.88 -5.13 10.94
CA MET A 1 21.08 -6.33 11.29
C MET A 1 19.63 -6.21 10.84
N PHE A 2 18.91 -5.11 11.13
CA PHE A 2 17.50 -4.95 10.74
C PHE A 2 17.26 -4.91 9.21
N ILE A 3 18.00 -4.09 8.46
CA ILE A 3 17.90 -4.01 6.99
C ILE A 3 18.10 -5.38 6.31
N GLN A 4 19.02 -6.19 6.82
CA GLN A 4 19.24 -7.54 6.28
C GLN A 4 18.01 -8.43 6.49
N LYS A 5 17.30 -8.29 7.62
CA LYS A 5 16.03 -9.00 7.84
C LYS A 5 14.94 -8.54 6.87
N LEU A 6 14.85 -7.23 6.58
CA LEU A 6 13.94 -6.72 5.55
C LEU A 6 14.22 -7.38 4.19
N HIS A 7 15.48 -7.45 3.79
CA HIS A 7 15.85 -8.13 2.54
C HIS A 7 15.56 -9.63 2.55
N GLN A 8 15.74 -10.32 3.68
CA GLN A 8 15.37 -11.73 3.82
C GLN A 8 13.87 -11.95 3.67
N CYS A 9 13.05 -11.02 4.19
CA CYS A 9 11.60 -11.07 4.05
C CYS A 9 11.12 -10.77 2.62
N CYS A 10 11.98 -10.27 1.71
CA CYS A 10 11.67 -10.15 0.28
C CYS A 10 11.72 -11.49 -0.47
N VAL A 11 12.22 -12.57 0.12
CA VAL A 11 12.23 -13.90 -0.51
C VAL A 11 10.81 -14.46 -0.54
N LEU A 12 10.41 -14.99 -1.67
CA LEU A 12 9.03 -15.36 -1.95
C LEU A 12 8.93 -16.86 -2.07
N PHE A 13 7.88 -17.41 -1.47
CA PHE A 13 7.67 -18.84 -1.40
C PHE A 13 6.41 -19.22 -2.15
N ASP A 14 6.47 -20.35 -2.84
CA ASP A 14 5.30 -20.92 -3.46
C ASP A 14 4.47 -21.66 -2.39
N PHE A 15 3.22 -21.23 -2.24
CA PHE A 15 2.24 -21.86 -1.36
C PHE A 15 1.17 -22.63 -2.15
N VAL A 16 1.24 -22.61 -3.49
CA VAL A 16 0.21 -23.17 -4.38
C VAL A 16 0.72 -24.39 -5.13
N SER A 17 1.82 -24.27 -5.87
CA SER A 17 2.31 -25.39 -6.68
C SER A 17 2.98 -26.44 -5.82
N ASP A 18 3.63 -26.01 -4.73
CA ASP A 18 4.26 -26.91 -3.76
C ASP A 18 4.16 -26.36 -2.32
N PRO A 19 3.02 -26.55 -1.64
CA PRO A 19 2.78 -25.98 -0.31
C PRO A 19 3.71 -26.53 0.77
N LEU A 20 4.24 -27.74 0.59
CA LEU A 20 5.11 -28.43 1.54
C LEU A 20 6.60 -28.20 1.27
N SER A 21 6.95 -27.44 0.21
CA SER A 21 8.33 -27.01 0.00
C SER A 21 8.75 -25.99 1.05
N ASP A 22 10.06 -25.94 1.32
CA ASP A 22 10.72 -24.83 2.03
C ASP A 22 10.11 -24.48 3.40
N LEU A 23 9.50 -25.45 4.10
CA LEU A 23 8.79 -25.23 5.36
C LEU A 23 9.66 -24.53 6.40
N GLU A 24 10.93 -24.93 6.51
CA GLU A 24 11.91 -24.28 7.39
C GLU A 24 12.09 -22.80 7.04
N PHE A 25 12.25 -22.46 5.76
CA PHE A 25 12.45 -21.08 5.32
C PHE A 25 11.17 -20.24 5.40
N LYS A 26 9.99 -20.86 5.21
CA LYS A 26 8.68 -20.24 5.44
C LYS A 26 8.51 -19.85 6.92
N GLU A 27 8.91 -20.72 7.85
CA GLU A 27 8.90 -20.45 9.30
C GLU A 27 9.89 -19.34 9.69
N VAL A 28 11.10 -19.35 9.11
CA VAL A 28 12.08 -18.26 9.29
C VAL A 28 11.50 -16.92 8.82
N LYS A 29 10.85 -16.88 7.65
CA LYS A 29 10.21 -15.66 7.15
C LYS A 29 9.06 -15.19 8.05
N GLN A 30 8.23 -16.11 8.53
CA GLN A 30 7.14 -15.79 9.45
C GLN A 30 7.66 -15.16 10.75
N THR A 31 8.72 -15.75 11.32
CA THR A 31 9.38 -15.23 12.52
C THR A 31 10.00 -13.86 12.25
N GLY A 32 10.70 -13.69 11.13
CA GLY A 32 11.30 -12.42 10.73
C GLY A 32 10.28 -11.30 10.55
N LEU A 33 9.14 -11.57 9.89
CA LEU A 33 8.05 -10.60 9.74
C LEU A 33 7.45 -10.21 11.09
N ARG A 34 7.31 -11.15 12.02
CA ARG A 34 6.82 -10.88 13.37
C ARG A 34 7.76 -9.98 14.16
N GLU A 35 9.06 -10.26 14.12
CA GLU A 35 10.06 -9.41 14.76
C GLU A 35 10.10 -8.00 14.14
N ILE A 36 9.90 -7.88 12.82
CA ILE A 36 9.79 -6.58 12.14
C ILE A 36 8.55 -5.83 12.63
N ALA A 37 7.40 -6.51 12.74
CA ALA A 37 6.18 -5.93 13.28
C ALA A 37 6.37 -5.46 14.73
N GLU A 38 6.91 -6.31 15.60
CA GLU A 38 7.21 -5.97 16.99
C GLU A 38 8.19 -4.80 17.10
N TYR A 39 9.20 -4.74 16.23
CA TYR A 39 10.14 -3.62 16.18
C TYR A 39 9.41 -2.32 15.84
N PHE A 40 8.55 -2.32 14.83
CA PHE A 40 7.74 -1.15 14.49
C PHE A 40 6.78 -0.79 15.60
N THR A 41 6.18 -1.74 16.33
CA THR A 41 5.29 -1.46 17.46
C THR A 41 6.01 -0.84 18.65
N HIS A 42 7.24 -1.24 18.95
CA HIS A 42 7.91 -0.84 20.22
C HIS A 42 9.06 0.17 20.08
N SER A 43 9.66 0.32 18.89
CA SER A 43 10.88 1.12 18.71
C SER A 43 10.61 2.37 17.88
N CYS A 44 10.02 3.40 18.49
CA CYS A 44 9.64 4.65 17.80
C CYS A 44 10.84 5.50 17.35
N ASP A 45 11.95 5.48 18.10
CA ASP A 45 13.06 6.43 17.91
C ASP A 45 14.25 5.91 17.08
N VAL A 46 14.16 4.68 16.56
CA VAL A 46 15.30 3.98 15.89
C VAL A 46 15.01 3.67 14.41
N VAL A 47 13.82 3.98 13.90
CA VAL A 47 13.56 3.90 12.46
C VAL A 47 14.27 5.08 11.80
N THR A 48 15.26 4.80 10.96
CA THR A 48 16.10 5.83 10.33
C THR A 48 15.77 5.97 8.86
N LYS A 49 16.20 7.10 8.27
CA LYS A 49 16.08 7.37 6.82
C LYS A 49 16.58 6.25 5.90
N ALA A 50 17.49 5.43 6.39
CA ALA A 50 18.09 4.30 5.68
C ALA A 50 17.37 2.96 5.87
N ILE A 51 16.22 2.93 6.56
CA ILE A 51 15.39 1.71 6.73
C ILE A 51 14.12 1.82 5.87
N TYR A 52 13.65 3.04 5.59
CA TYR A 52 12.41 3.29 4.85
C TYR A 52 12.38 2.67 3.45
N PRO A 53 13.37 2.91 2.55
CA PRO A 53 13.28 2.37 1.19
C PRO A 53 13.30 0.84 1.18
N GLU A 54 13.99 0.21 2.12
CA GLU A 54 14.08 -1.23 2.28
C GLU A 54 12.78 -1.82 2.84
N ALA A 55 12.15 -1.14 3.80
CA ALA A 55 10.87 -1.55 4.35
C ALA A 55 9.75 -1.44 3.30
N ILE A 56 9.68 -0.31 2.58
CA ILE A 56 8.74 -0.11 1.47
C ILE A 56 8.94 -1.17 0.39
N THR A 57 10.19 -1.47 0.03
CA THR A 57 10.51 -2.51 -0.95
C THR A 57 10.03 -3.87 -0.46
N MET A 58 10.30 -4.21 0.80
CA MET A 58 9.87 -5.48 1.39
C MET A 58 8.34 -5.61 1.41
N PHE A 59 7.61 -4.58 1.86
CA PHE A 59 6.15 -4.58 1.85
C PHE A 59 5.61 -4.71 0.42
N SER A 60 6.16 -3.94 -0.52
CA SER A 60 5.73 -3.95 -1.91
C SER A 60 5.93 -5.33 -2.56
N VAL A 61 7.08 -5.95 -2.34
CA VAL A 61 7.39 -7.29 -2.86
C VAL A 61 6.44 -8.35 -2.29
N ASN A 62 5.99 -8.20 -1.05
CA ASN A 62 5.09 -9.15 -0.40
C ASN A 62 3.60 -8.90 -0.70
N LEU A 63 3.16 -7.64 -0.77
CA LEU A 63 1.76 -7.27 -1.04
C LEU A 63 1.40 -7.37 -2.52
N PHE A 64 2.34 -7.06 -3.41
CA PHE A 64 2.07 -6.98 -4.86
C PHE A 64 2.51 -8.19 -5.65
N GLN A 65 3.07 -9.21 -5.00
CA GLN A 65 3.40 -10.45 -5.70
C GLN A 65 2.17 -11.24 -6.15
N THR A 66 2.38 -12.08 -7.14
CA THR A 66 1.41 -12.92 -7.91
C THR A 66 0.55 -13.89 -7.11
N LEU A 67 0.59 -13.83 -5.77
CA LEU A 67 -0.16 -14.72 -4.89
C LEU A 67 -1.21 -13.90 -4.09
N PRO A 68 -2.51 -14.14 -4.26
CA PRO A 68 -3.57 -13.70 -3.36
C PRO A 68 -3.23 -13.89 -1.87
N PRO A 69 -3.72 -13.01 -0.99
CA PRO A 69 -3.44 -12.98 0.44
C PRO A 69 -4.08 -14.18 1.15
N SER A 70 -5.07 -14.83 0.52
CA SER A 70 -5.60 -16.12 0.96
C SER A 70 -4.57 -17.26 0.92
N TRP A 71 -3.41 -17.07 0.30
CA TRP A 71 -2.39 -18.10 0.12
C TRP A 71 -1.28 -18.04 1.18
N ASN A 72 -1.16 -16.93 1.92
CA ASN A 72 -0.39 -16.82 3.16
C ASN A 72 -1.04 -15.75 4.08
N PRO A 73 -2.15 -16.08 4.75
CA PRO A 73 -2.95 -15.10 5.49
C PRO A 73 -2.14 -14.46 6.62
N THR A 74 -1.37 -15.25 7.37
CA THR A 74 -0.57 -14.73 8.49
C THR A 74 0.57 -13.82 8.05
N GLY A 75 1.23 -14.12 6.93
CA GLY A 75 2.28 -13.24 6.39
C GLY A 75 1.72 -11.95 5.81
N ALA A 76 0.57 -12.03 5.12
CA ALA A 76 -0.13 -10.87 4.58
C ALA A 76 -0.62 -9.94 5.69
N GLU A 77 -1.23 -10.49 6.76
CA GLU A 77 -1.70 -9.74 7.94
C GLU A 77 -0.56 -8.97 8.60
N LEU A 78 0.62 -9.58 8.78
CA LEU A 78 1.77 -8.91 9.37
C LEU A 78 2.30 -7.77 8.49
N VAL A 79 2.29 -7.94 7.18
CA VAL A 79 2.75 -6.91 6.24
C VAL A 79 1.75 -5.75 6.18
N ALA A 80 0.45 -6.03 6.13
CA ALA A 80 -0.62 -5.03 6.20
C ALA A 80 -0.56 -4.24 7.51
N TYR A 81 -0.42 -4.93 8.65
CA TYR A 81 -0.23 -4.30 9.96
C TYR A 81 0.99 -3.36 9.96
N CYS A 82 2.14 -3.82 9.45
CA CYS A 82 3.32 -2.96 9.36
C CYS A 82 3.10 -1.75 8.45
N LEU A 83 2.33 -1.90 7.37
CA LEU A 83 2.06 -0.82 6.41
C LEU A 83 1.20 0.30 7.02
N VAL A 84 0.30 -0.03 7.96
CA VAL A 84 -0.55 0.94 8.68
C VAL A 84 0.18 1.53 9.89
N GLN A 85 0.81 0.71 10.73
CA GLN A 85 1.49 1.18 11.93
C GLN A 85 2.69 2.09 11.64
N PHE A 86 3.31 1.94 10.47
CA PHE A 86 4.52 2.65 10.13
C PHE A 86 4.28 4.15 9.86
N PRO A 87 3.27 4.54 9.05
CA PRO A 87 2.78 5.92 8.99
C PRO A 87 2.25 6.47 10.31
N GLU A 88 1.57 5.68 11.15
CA GLU A 88 1.03 6.16 12.44
C GLU A 88 2.11 6.71 13.39
N LYS A 89 3.30 6.13 13.34
CA LYS A 89 4.41 6.54 14.23
C LYS A 89 5.18 7.76 13.76
N GLU A 90 5.19 7.99 12.46
CA GLU A 90 5.88 9.12 11.85
C GLU A 90 5.06 9.59 10.64
N SER A 91 4.06 10.42 10.89
CA SER A 91 3.06 10.82 9.90
C SER A 91 3.66 11.45 8.63
N SER A 92 4.84 12.09 8.75
CA SER A 92 5.60 12.60 7.59
C SER A 92 6.02 11.55 6.56
N LEU A 93 5.88 10.25 6.87
CA LEU A 93 6.20 9.14 5.97
C LEU A 93 5.03 8.68 5.12
N THR A 94 3.79 9.08 5.41
CA THR A 94 2.61 8.63 4.67
C THR A 94 2.77 8.91 3.18
N GLU A 95 3.28 10.08 2.80
CA GLU A 95 3.57 10.46 1.41
C GLU A 95 4.51 9.46 0.72
N LEU A 96 5.60 9.06 1.39
CA LEU A 96 6.58 8.13 0.84
C LEU A 96 5.98 6.73 0.64
N VAL A 97 5.17 6.27 1.59
CA VAL A 97 4.46 4.98 1.49
C VAL A 97 3.51 5.02 0.30
N ILE A 98 2.66 6.04 0.19
CA ILE A 98 1.70 6.21 -0.90
C ILE A 98 2.40 6.27 -2.28
N VAL A 99 3.46 7.07 -2.41
CA VAL A 99 4.25 7.14 -3.66
C VAL A 99 4.91 5.79 -3.97
N GLY A 100 5.36 5.05 -2.95
CA GLY A 100 5.84 3.68 -3.09
C GLY A 100 4.78 2.74 -3.64
N LEU A 101 3.61 2.68 -3.01
CA LEU A 101 2.47 1.84 -3.42
C LEU A 101 2.02 2.15 -4.85
N LEU A 102 1.97 3.43 -5.23
CA LEU A 102 1.61 3.87 -6.59
C LEU A 102 2.57 3.32 -7.66
N LYS A 103 3.85 3.11 -7.37
CA LYS A 103 4.80 2.49 -8.32
C LYS A 103 4.45 1.03 -8.62
N PHE A 104 3.76 0.36 -7.72
CA PHE A 104 3.38 -1.04 -7.85
C PHE A 104 1.90 -1.25 -8.21
N TRP A 105 1.21 -0.17 -8.64
CA TRP A 105 -0.20 -0.23 -8.99
C TRP A 105 -0.51 -1.35 -10.00
N PRO A 106 -1.35 -2.35 -9.65
CA PRO A 106 -1.67 -3.45 -10.56
C PRO A 106 -2.63 -2.99 -11.67
N ASN A 107 -2.15 -2.91 -12.92
CA ASN A 107 -2.97 -2.46 -14.06
C ASN A 107 -3.67 -3.60 -14.84
N THR A 108 -3.35 -4.86 -14.53
CA THR A 108 -3.81 -6.03 -15.32
C THR A 108 -4.43 -7.14 -14.47
N HIS A 109 -4.44 -7.01 -13.15
CA HIS A 109 -4.90 -8.05 -12.23
C HIS A 109 -5.82 -7.49 -11.15
N SER A 110 -7.12 -7.43 -11.46
CA SER A 110 -8.13 -6.81 -10.60
C SER A 110 -8.15 -7.31 -9.16
N PRO A 111 -7.98 -8.61 -8.83
CA PRO A 111 -7.93 -9.03 -7.43
C PRO A 111 -6.82 -8.37 -6.61
N LYS A 112 -5.65 -8.13 -7.22
CA LYS A 112 -4.53 -7.45 -6.54
C LYS A 112 -4.81 -5.97 -6.38
N GLU A 113 -5.41 -5.37 -7.39
CA GLU A 113 -5.83 -3.97 -7.35
C GLU A 113 -6.88 -3.74 -6.26
N GLY A 114 -7.81 -4.68 -6.08
CA GLY A 114 -8.80 -4.63 -5.00
C GLY A 114 -8.15 -4.70 -3.61
N MET A 115 -7.16 -5.56 -3.42
CA MET A 115 -6.40 -5.59 -2.16
C MET A 115 -5.68 -4.27 -1.91
N LEU A 116 -4.97 -3.74 -2.91
CA LEU A 116 -4.28 -2.46 -2.78
C LEU A 116 -5.25 -1.33 -2.41
N LEU A 117 -6.43 -1.31 -3.01
CA LEU A 117 -7.46 -0.32 -2.68
C LEU A 117 -7.95 -0.44 -1.23
N ASN A 118 -8.12 -1.65 -0.70
CA ASN A 118 -8.49 -1.85 0.70
C ASN A 118 -7.36 -1.39 1.65
N GLU A 119 -6.11 -1.77 1.36
CA GLU A 119 -4.96 -1.33 2.16
C GLU A 119 -4.81 0.20 2.13
N LEU A 120 -5.04 0.83 0.97
CA LEU A 120 -5.05 2.29 0.85
C LEU A 120 -6.19 2.91 1.66
N GLU A 121 -7.37 2.29 1.70
CA GLU A 121 -8.48 2.73 2.53
C GLU A 121 -8.08 2.74 4.02
N GLU A 122 -7.48 1.65 4.51
CA GLU A 122 -7.03 1.52 5.90
C GLU A 122 -5.90 2.51 6.26
N ILE A 123 -4.91 2.70 5.38
CA ILE A 123 -3.83 3.68 5.59
C ILE A 123 -4.39 5.10 5.67
N LEU A 124 -5.34 5.46 4.80
CA LEU A 124 -5.93 6.80 4.79
C LEU A 124 -6.82 7.07 5.99
N ASP A 125 -7.53 6.05 6.51
CA ASP A 125 -8.32 6.18 7.74
C ASP A 125 -7.42 6.45 8.97
N ALA A 126 -6.21 5.88 8.98
CA ALA A 126 -5.19 6.13 10.00
C ALA A 126 -4.35 7.41 9.76
N THR A 127 -4.48 8.07 8.60
CA THR A 127 -3.63 9.21 8.22
C THR A 127 -4.09 10.52 8.85
N GLU A 128 -3.16 11.28 9.44
CA GLU A 128 -3.43 12.62 9.96
C GLU A 128 -3.86 13.61 8.87
N HIS A 129 -4.72 14.58 9.24
CA HIS A 129 -5.22 15.57 8.29
C HIS A 129 -4.11 16.40 7.62
N SER A 130 -3.01 16.69 8.31
CA SER A 130 -1.86 17.44 7.75
C SER A 130 -1.16 16.70 6.61
N GLU A 131 -1.15 15.37 6.67
CA GLU A 131 -0.45 14.51 5.71
C GLU A 131 -1.36 14.10 4.55
N SER A 132 -2.67 14.04 4.81
CA SER A 132 -3.73 13.79 3.82
C SER A 132 -3.64 14.75 2.61
N ILE A 133 -3.20 15.99 2.83
CA ILE A 133 -3.00 17.00 1.78
C ILE A 133 -1.91 16.55 0.80
N LYS A 134 -0.79 16.00 1.30
CA LYS A 134 0.37 15.61 0.50
C LYS A 134 0.11 14.34 -0.31
N VAL A 135 -0.72 13.44 0.22
CA VAL A 135 -1.04 12.15 -0.44
C VAL A 135 -2.18 12.25 -1.44
N MET A 136 -3.06 13.26 -1.32
CA MET A 136 -4.22 13.38 -2.18
C MET A 136 -3.84 13.53 -3.65
N GLU A 137 -3.01 14.51 -3.99
CA GLU A 137 -2.61 14.78 -5.37
C GLU A 137 -2.01 13.55 -6.09
N PRO A 138 -1.00 12.85 -5.54
CA PRO A 138 -0.41 11.69 -6.23
C PRO A 138 -1.40 10.52 -6.37
N LEU A 139 -2.31 10.31 -5.42
CA LEU A 139 -3.33 9.26 -5.52
C LEU A 139 -4.47 9.62 -6.46
N PHE A 140 -4.86 10.89 -6.50
CA PHE A 140 -6.08 11.34 -7.15
C PHE A 140 -6.09 10.98 -8.64
N CYS A 141 -5.00 11.24 -9.35
CA CYS A 141 -4.92 10.93 -10.78
C CYS A 141 -5.11 9.42 -11.07
N GLN A 142 -4.55 8.55 -10.23
CA GLN A 142 -4.66 7.10 -10.41
C GLN A 142 -6.09 6.62 -10.10
N LEU A 143 -6.67 7.07 -8.99
CA LEU A 143 -8.03 6.72 -8.59
C LEU A 143 -9.09 7.31 -9.55
N ALA A 144 -8.88 8.53 -10.07
CA ALA A 144 -9.76 9.15 -11.05
C ALA A 144 -9.78 8.41 -12.39
N LYS A 145 -8.63 7.86 -12.84
CA LYS A 145 -8.57 6.99 -14.02
C LYS A 145 -9.38 5.72 -13.78
N ASN A 146 -9.17 5.06 -12.65
CA ASN A 146 -9.86 3.83 -12.29
C ASN A 146 -11.37 4.00 -12.22
N SER A 147 -11.84 5.00 -11.46
CA SER A 147 -13.28 5.24 -11.28
C SER A 147 -14.04 5.54 -12.58
N LYS A 148 -13.36 6.05 -13.62
CA LYS A 148 -13.96 6.42 -14.90
C LYS A 148 -13.86 5.36 -15.99
N SER A 149 -12.81 4.56 -15.99
CA SER A 149 -12.45 3.72 -17.14
C SER A 149 -12.20 2.25 -16.81
N HIS A 150 -12.21 1.87 -15.54
CA HIS A 150 -11.96 0.49 -15.15
C HIS A 150 -13.15 -0.42 -15.52
N TRP A 151 -12.85 -1.58 -16.11
CA TRP A 151 -13.86 -2.52 -16.62
C TRP A 151 -14.56 -3.31 -15.50
N ASN A 152 -13.84 -3.58 -14.40
CA ASN A 152 -14.36 -4.29 -13.23
C ASN A 152 -15.09 -3.33 -12.29
N LYS A 153 -16.41 -3.52 -12.15
CA LYS A 153 -17.27 -2.68 -11.31
C LYS A 153 -16.92 -2.72 -9.82
N THR A 154 -16.42 -3.84 -9.31
CA THR A 154 -16.00 -3.95 -7.91
C THR A 154 -14.82 -3.02 -7.63
N ILE A 155 -13.84 -2.99 -8.53
CA ILE A 155 -12.69 -2.09 -8.45
C ILE A 155 -13.12 -0.63 -8.51
N CYS A 156 -14.07 -0.30 -9.39
CA CYS A 156 -14.66 1.04 -9.40
C CYS A 156 -15.28 1.39 -8.05
N GLY A 157 -16.03 0.47 -7.43
CA GLY A 157 -16.64 0.64 -6.11
C GLY A 157 -15.62 0.91 -5.01
N LEU A 158 -14.59 0.07 -4.88
CA LEU A 158 -13.50 0.26 -3.92
C LEU A 158 -12.75 1.58 -4.17
N THR A 159 -12.51 1.93 -5.43
CA THR A 159 -11.91 3.22 -5.80
C THR A 159 -12.78 4.40 -5.32
N TYR A 160 -14.11 4.28 -5.40
CA TYR A 160 -15.01 5.31 -4.89
C TYR A 160 -14.97 5.42 -3.37
N ASN A 161 -14.77 4.33 -2.62
CA ASN A 161 -14.61 4.39 -1.16
C ASN A 161 -13.39 5.25 -0.80
N VAL A 162 -12.23 4.96 -1.40
CA VAL A 162 -11.00 5.72 -1.18
C VAL A 162 -11.17 7.20 -1.57
N LEU A 163 -11.79 7.49 -2.72
CA LEU A 163 -12.08 8.86 -3.13
C LEU A 163 -13.06 9.57 -2.18
N LYS A 164 -14.01 8.83 -1.58
CA LYS A 164 -14.99 9.37 -0.64
C LYS A 164 -14.32 9.79 0.67
N LEU A 165 -13.37 9.00 1.19
CA LEU A 165 -12.56 9.39 2.35
C LEU A 165 -11.86 10.73 2.11
N PHE A 166 -11.22 10.89 0.95
CA PHE A 166 -10.60 12.16 0.58
C PHE A 166 -11.58 13.33 0.47
N MET A 167 -12.77 13.10 -0.08
CA MET A 167 -13.82 14.11 -0.16
C MET A 167 -14.30 14.55 1.23
N GLU A 168 -14.41 13.61 2.18
CA GLU A 168 -14.84 13.86 3.56
C GLU A 168 -13.74 14.57 4.37
N MET A 169 -12.47 14.20 4.16
CA MET A 169 -11.34 14.76 4.90
C MET A 169 -10.89 16.12 4.38
N ILE A 170 -10.80 16.33 3.05
CA ILE A 170 -10.25 17.56 2.44
C ILE A 170 -11.07 17.96 1.21
N GLN A 171 -12.34 18.31 1.42
CA GLN A 171 -13.30 18.65 0.37
C GLN A 171 -12.79 19.69 -0.65
N LYS A 172 -12.09 20.73 -0.17
CA LYS A 172 -11.59 21.82 -1.05
C LYS A 172 -10.54 21.29 -2.03
N LEU A 173 -9.51 20.62 -1.52
CA LEU A 173 -8.44 20.07 -2.36
C LEU A 173 -8.98 19.01 -3.32
N PHE A 174 -9.90 18.16 -2.85
CA PHE A 174 -10.56 17.17 -3.70
C PHE A 174 -11.31 17.82 -4.88
N HIS A 175 -11.99 18.94 -4.63
CA HIS A 175 -12.64 19.71 -5.68
C HIS A 175 -11.63 20.26 -6.68
N ASP A 176 -10.55 20.86 -6.19
CA ASP A 176 -9.50 21.46 -7.02
C ASP A 176 -8.85 20.40 -7.93
N CYS A 177 -8.41 19.26 -7.38
CA CYS A 177 -7.88 18.14 -8.16
C CYS A 177 -8.87 17.60 -9.20
N THR A 178 -10.17 17.56 -8.86
CA THR A 178 -11.22 17.13 -9.80
C THR A 178 -11.34 18.08 -11.00
N GLN A 179 -11.21 19.39 -10.79
CA GLN A 179 -11.27 20.38 -11.87
C GLN A 179 -10.03 20.30 -12.75
N GLU A 180 -8.84 20.21 -12.15
CA GLU A 180 -7.57 20.07 -12.87
C GLU A 180 -7.56 18.82 -13.75
N TYR A 181 -7.96 17.67 -13.20
CA TYR A 181 -8.04 16.43 -13.96
C TYR A 181 -9.00 16.52 -15.16
N LYS A 182 -10.14 17.22 -15.01
CA LYS A 182 -11.07 17.45 -16.12
C LYS A 182 -10.46 18.38 -17.18
N ALA A 183 -9.76 19.43 -16.75
CA ALA A 183 -9.12 20.38 -17.65
C ALA A 183 -8.00 19.73 -18.47
N GLU A 184 -7.17 18.89 -17.85
CA GLU A 184 -6.13 18.10 -18.54
C GLU A 184 -6.74 17.15 -19.57
N LYS A 185 -7.79 16.42 -19.20
CA LYS A 185 -8.47 15.49 -20.12
C LYS A 185 -9.17 16.17 -21.30
N GLN A 186 -9.51 17.46 -21.18
CA GLN A 186 -10.03 18.24 -22.31
C GLN A 186 -8.91 18.69 -23.25
N LYS A 187 -7.72 19.00 -22.73
CA LYS A 187 -6.54 19.35 -23.54
C LYS A 187 -6.04 18.16 -24.36
N ASP A 188 -6.06 16.95 -23.80
CA ASP A 188 -5.67 15.71 -24.50
C ASP A 188 -6.61 15.29 -25.65
N ARG A 189 -7.77 15.96 -25.81
CA ARG A 189 -8.77 15.65 -26.85
C ARG A 189 -8.63 16.51 -28.11
N PHE A 190 -7.65 17.41 -28.14
CA PHE A 190 -7.28 18.26 -29.27
C PHE A 190 -5.83 18.01 -29.66
#